data_AF-A0A1R4H9W5-F1
#
_entry.id   AF-A0A1R4H9W5-F1
#
_cell.length_a   1.000
_cell.length_b   1.000
_cell.length_c   1.000
_cell.angle_alpha   90.00
_cell.angle_beta   90.00
_cell.angle_gamma   90.00
#
_symmetry.space_group_name_H-M   'P 1'
#
loop_
_entity.id
_entity.type
_entity.pdbx_description
1 polymer ?
#
loop_
_entity_poly.entity_id
_entity_poly.type
_entity_poly.pdbx_seq_one_letter_code
_entity_poly.pdbx_strand_id
1 'polypeptide(L)'
;MAYSIPRDAFLLLEEAFNHDRQKAEIFAKAIKESIQAIEHRSEEQMTHKKESLKSELYNELRTELATKEFVRAEIATARAELSAEISVVRSELKQNTLWLKILVGIAVFGLTLFNPPFVKLVELIMAK
;
A
#
# COMPACT_ATOMS: atom_id res chain seq x y z
N MET A 1 49.42 26.35 -26.28
CA MET A 1 48.34 26.79 -25.39
C MET A 1 47.10 26.00 -25.77
N ALA A 2 46.57 25.19 -24.85
CA ALA A 2 45.38 24.38 -25.12
C ALA A 2 44.16 25.31 -25.11
N TYR A 3 43.64 25.64 -26.28
CA TYR A 3 42.46 26.50 -26.42
C TYR A 3 41.25 25.73 -25.87
N SER A 4 40.67 26.26 -24.78
CA SER A 4 39.49 25.67 -24.09
C SER A 4 38.17 25.95 -24.83
N ILE A 5 38.22 26.79 -25.87
CA ILE A 5 37.13 27.08 -26.80
C ILE A 5 37.55 26.43 -28.13
N PRO A 6 36.63 25.82 -28.89
CA PRO A 6 36.95 25.25 -30.20
C PRO A 6 37.75 26.25 -31.04
N ARG A 7 38.77 25.74 -31.74
CA ARG A 7 39.69 26.58 -32.53
C ARG A 7 38.94 27.46 -33.53
N ASP A 8 37.88 26.92 -34.13
CA ASP A 8 37.05 27.62 -35.09
C ASP A 8 36.32 28.83 -34.46
N ALA A 9 35.87 28.71 -33.21
CA ALA A 9 35.24 29.81 -32.49
C ALA A 9 36.24 30.91 -32.11
N PHE A 10 37.50 30.53 -31.81
CA PHE A 10 38.56 31.50 -31.56
C PHE A 10 38.95 32.26 -32.83
N LEU A 11 39.03 31.57 -33.97
CA LEU A 11 39.32 32.20 -35.27
C LEU A 11 38.22 33.19 -35.67
N LEU A 12 36.95 32.86 -35.42
CA LEU A 12 35.83 33.79 -35.62
C LEU A 12 35.92 35.03 -34.71
N LEU A 13 36.40 34.87 -33.47
CA LEU A 13 36.66 36.01 -32.58
C LEU A 13 37.80 36.88 -33.11
N GLU A 14 38.92 36.28 -33.55
CA GLU A 14 40.02 37.03 -34.18
C GLU A 14 39.52 37.81 -35.41
N GLU A 15 38.75 37.18 -36.29
CA GLU A 15 38.17 37.82 -37.48
C GLU A 15 37.23 38.97 -37.11
N ALA A 16 36.33 38.77 -36.14
CA ALA A 16 35.41 39.80 -35.64
C ALA A 16 36.12 40.98 -34.97
N PHE A 17 37.32 40.78 -34.43
CA PHE A 17 38.15 41.83 -33.85
C PHE A 17 39.20 42.40 -34.82
N ASN A 18 38.99 42.28 -36.15
CA ASN A 18 39.92 42.76 -37.17
C ASN A 18 41.33 42.17 -37.02
N HIS A 19 41.43 40.87 -36.74
CA HIS A 19 42.68 40.14 -36.49
C HIS A 19 43.45 40.61 -35.24
N ASP A 20 42.78 41.33 -34.32
CA ASP A 20 43.33 41.72 -33.02
C ASP A 20 43.27 40.53 -32.04
N ARG A 21 44.36 39.77 -32.04
CA ARG A 21 44.53 38.58 -31.20
C ARG A 21 44.42 38.86 -29.70
N GLN A 22 44.85 40.04 -29.22
CA GLN A 22 44.76 40.37 -27.80
C GLN A 22 43.31 40.54 -27.36
N LYS A 23 42.49 41.25 -28.15
CA LYS A 23 41.05 41.38 -27.87
C LYS A 23 40.34 40.02 -27.93
N ALA A 24 40.69 39.19 -28.90
CA ALA A 24 40.15 37.83 -29.03
C ALA A 24 40.50 36.97 -27.80
N GLU A 25 41.73 37.03 -27.29
CA GLU A 25 42.15 36.29 -26.08
C GLU A 25 41.43 36.77 -24.82
N ILE A 26 41.25 38.08 -24.64
CA ILE A 26 40.51 38.63 -23.48
C ILE A 26 39.06 38.15 -23.50
N PHE A 27 38.41 38.21 -24.66
CA PHE A 27 37.01 37.80 -24.80
C PHE A 27 36.85 36.29 -24.65
N ALA A 28 37.76 35.50 -25.24
CA ALA A 28 37.84 34.07 -25.07
C ALA A 28 37.97 33.69 -23.58
N LYS A 29 38.84 34.38 -22.83
CA LYS A 29 39.00 34.16 -21.40
C LYS A 29 37.72 34.48 -20.62
N ALA A 30 37.04 35.58 -20.92
CA ALA A 30 35.78 35.94 -20.28
C ALA A 30 34.65 34.92 -20.57
N ILE A 31 34.56 34.42 -21.81
CA ILE A 31 33.63 33.35 -22.18
C ILE A 31 33.94 32.08 -21.40
N LYS A 32 35.21 31.70 -21.29
CA LYS A 32 35.64 30.53 -20.52
C LYS A 32 35.22 30.63 -19.06
N GLU A 33 35.53 31.74 -18.41
CA GLU A 33 35.18 31.96 -17.00
C GLU A 33 33.66 31.92 -16.79
N SER A 34 32.90 32.47 -17.75
CA SER A 34 31.43 32.42 -17.73
C SER A 34 30.89 30.98 -17.88
N ILE A 35 31.43 30.20 -18.82
CA ILE A 35 31.03 28.78 -19.02
C ILE A 35 31.36 27.96 -17.77
N GLN A 36 32.56 28.12 -17.21
CA GLN A 36 32.96 27.41 -15.99
C GLN A 36 32.06 27.76 -14.79
N ALA A 37 31.67 29.02 -14.64
CA ALA A 37 30.74 29.43 -13.60
C ALA A 37 29.34 28.81 -13.80
N ILE A 38 28.88 28.70 -15.05
CA ILE A 38 27.61 28.05 -15.40
C ILE A 38 27.66 26.55 -15.13
N GLU A 39 28.74 25.87 -15.52
CA GLU A 39 28.94 24.43 -15.28
C GLU A 39 28.95 24.13 -13.78
N HIS A 40 29.75 24.87 -13.00
CA HIS A 40 29.82 24.70 -11.55
C HIS A 40 28.45 24.90 -10.89
N ARG A 41 27.74 25.96 -11.27
CA ARG A 41 26.40 26.22 -10.75
C ARG A 41 25.40 25.14 -11.16
N SER A 42 25.52 24.60 -12.38
CA SER A 42 24.69 23.51 -12.87
C SER A 42 24.94 22.21 -12.08
N GLU A 43 26.21 21.88 -11.82
CA GLU A 43 26.58 20.74 -10.98
C GLU A 43 26.03 20.87 -9.56
N GLU A 44 26.20 22.02 -8.92
CA GLU A 44 25.63 22.31 -7.59
C GLU A 44 24.09 22.19 -7.59
N GLN A 45 23.42 22.74 -8.61
CA GLN A 45 21.97 22.61 -8.71
C GLN A 45 21.53 21.16 -8.92
N MET A 46 22.29 20.38 -9.68
CA MET A 46 22.02 18.98 -9.94
C MET A 46 22.18 18.14 -8.67
N THR A 47 23.25 18.37 -7.89
CA THR A 47 23.47 17.68 -6.62
C THR A 47 22.38 18.02 -5.62
N HIS A 48 22.04 19.31 -5.47
CA HIS A 48 20.94 19.75 -4.61
C HIS A 48 19.58 19.15 -5.03
N LYS A 49 19.24 19.16 -6.33
CA LYS A 49 17.99 18.53 -6.82
C LYS A 49 17.97 17.04 -6.53
N LYS A 50 19.09 16.34 -6.75
CA LYS A 50 19.21 14.91 -6.48
C LYS A 50 18.98 14.61 -5.00
N GLU A 51 19.51 15.43 -4.12
CA GLU A 51 19.32 15.27 -2.67
C GLU A 51 17.89 15.59 -2.23
N SER A 52 17.27 16.64 -2.77
CA SER A 52 15.85 16.96 -2.54
C SER A 52 14.94 15.80 -2.96
N LEU A 53 15.11 15.30 -4.20
CA LEU A 53 14.33 14.17 -4.72
C LEU A 53 14.49 12.92 -3.86
N LYS A 54 15.70 12.63 -3.38
CA LYS A 54 15.95 11.48 -2.50
C LYS A 54 15.22 11.63 -1.17
N SER A 55 15.18 12.84 -0.60
CA SER A 55 14.46 13.14 0.63
C SER A 55 12.94 13.06 0.46
N GLU A 56 12.41 13.63 -0.62
CA GLU A 56 10.99 13.55 -0.99
C GLU A 56 10.55 12.10 -1.17
N LEU A 57 11.26 11.32 -1.98
CA LEU A 57 10.98 9.89 -2.17
C LEU A 57 11.02 9.10 -0.86
N TYR A 58 12.01 9.36 0.00
CA TYR A 58 12.09 8.69 1.29
C TYR A 58 10.87 8.99 2.17
N ASN A 59 10.43 10.25 2.22
CA ASN A 59 9.26 10.66 3.00
C ASN A 59 7.95 10.11 2.42
N GLU A 60 7.77 10.13 1.10
CA GLU A 60 6.61 9.55 0.43
C GLU A 60 6.53 8.04 0.69
N LEU A 61 7.62 7.31 0.45
CA LEU A 61 7.67 5.86 0.69
C LEU A 61 7.40 5.51 2.15
N ARG A 62 7.95 6.28 3.09
CA ARG A 62 7.70 6.08 4.52
C ARG A 62 6.24 6.28 4.87
N THR A 63 5.60 7.28 4.28
CA THR A 63 4.18 7.57 4.49
C THR A 63 3.30 6.47 3.91
N GLU A 64 3.58 6.02 2.68
CA GLU A 64 2.86 4.90 2.06
C GLU A 64 3.05 3.57 2.80
N LEU A 65 4.24 3.31 3.34
CA LEU A 65 4.48 2.11 4.14
C LEU A 65 3.69 2.15 5.45
N ALA A 66 3.61 3.32 6.10
CA ALA A 66 2.80 3.50 7.29
C ALA A 66 1.31 3.26 7.02
N THR A 67 0.78 3.72 5.89
CA THR A 67 -0.61 3.46 5.51
C THR A 67 -0.86 1.99 5.19
N LYS A 68 0.11 1.28 4.59
CA LYS A 68 0.01 -0.18 4.38
C LYS A 68 -0.04 -0.98 5.68
N GLU A 69 0.78 -0.65 6.66
CA GLU A 69 0.74 -1.33 7.97
C GLU A 69 -0.57 -1.03 8.71
N PHE A 70 -1.09 0.20 8.60
CA PHE A 70 -2.43 0.53 9.11
C PHE A 70 -3.53 -0.32 8.46
N VAL A 71 -3.55 -0.41 7.12
CA VAL A 71 -4.51 -1.25 6.38
C VAL A 71 -4.37 -2.73 6.77
N ARG A 72 -3.14 -3.23 6.98
CA ARG A 72 -2.91 -4.60 7.44
C ARG A 72 -3.50 -4.83 8.83
N ALA A 73 -3.36 -3.86 9.74
CA ALA A 73 -3.95 -3.93 11.07
C ALA A 73 -5.49 -3.94 11.00
N GLU A 74 -6.11 -3.07 10.19
CA GLU A 74 -7.56 -3.08 9.98
C GLU A 74 -8.07 -4.42 9.43
N ILE A 75 -7.38 -4.99 8.43
CA ILE A 75 -7.73 -6.32 7.89
C ILE A 75 -7.62 -7.41 8.96
N ALA A 76 -6.59 -7.36 9.81
CA ALA A 76 -6.43 -8.32 10.89
C ALA A 76 -7.57 -8.23 11.91
N THR A 77 -7.95 -7.00 12.31
CA THR A 77 -9.08 -6.74 13.21
C THR A 77 -10.39 -7.23 12.61
N ALA A 78 -10.68 -6.87 11.35
CA ALA A 78 -11.91 -7.31 10.67
C ALA A 78 -11.99 -8.85 10.55
N ARG A 79 -10.86 -9.53 10.31
CA ARG A 79 -10.81 -11.00 10.31
C ARG A 79 -11.10 -11.60 11.68
N ALA A 80 -10.60 -10.98 12.75
CA ALA A 80 -10.85 -11.43 14.11
C ALA A 80 -12.32 -11.27 14.49
N GLU A 81 -12.91 -10.12 14.19
CA GLU A 81 -14.34 -9.84 14.40
C GLU A 81 -15.21 -10.83 13.63
N LEU A 82 -14.96 -11.03 12.34
CA LEU A 82 -15.72 -11.98 11.52
C LEU A 82 -15.58 -13.43 12.03
N SER A 83 -14.40 -13.81 12.53
CA SER A 83 -14.20 -15.13 13.14
C SER A 83 -15.00 -15.30 14.43
N ALA A 84 -15.07 -14.24 15.25
CA ALA A 84 -15.87 -14.24 16.48
C ALA A 84 -17.37 -14.34 16.16
N GLU A 85 -17.87 -13.57 15.20
CA GLU A 85 -19.26 -13.63 14.75
C GLU A 85 -19.63 -15.02 14.20
N ILE A 86 -18.78 -15.61 13.36
CA ILE A 86 -18.98 -16.99 12.86
C ILE A 86 -19.05 -17.99 14.02
N SER A 87 -18.21 -17.82 15.05
CA SER A 87 -18.23 -18.70 16.22
C SER A 87 -19.55 -18.58 17.00
N VAL A 88 -20.05 -17.35 17.18
CA VAL A 88 -21.35 -17.09 17.81
C VAL A 88 -22.48 -17.75 17.02
N VAL A 89 -22.56 -17.48 15.71
CA VAL A 89 -23.58 -18.07 14.83
C VAL A 89 -23.53 -19.60 14.85
N ARG A 90 -22.34 -20.21 14.84
CA ARG A 90 -22.20 -21.66 14.97
C ARG A 90 -22.73 -22.19 16.30
N SER A 91 -22.52 -21.46 17.38
CA SER A 91 -23.04 -21.82 18.71
C SER A 91 -24.57 -21.76 18.73
N GLU A 92 -25.15 -20.67 18.22
CA GLU A 92 -26.60 -20.49 18.12
C GLU A 92 -27.25 -21.57 17.27
N LEU A 93 -26.65 -21.94 16.13
CA LEU A 93 -27.15 -23.03 15.29
C LEU A 93 -27.14 -24.38 16.01
N LYS A 94 -26.09 -24.68 16.80
CA LYS A 94 -26.04 -25.90 17.61
C LYS A 94 -27.14 -25.92 18.67
N GLN A 95 -27.35 -24.79 19.34
CA GLN A 95 -28.39 -24.65 20.35
C GLN A 95 -29.79 -24.80 19.74
N ASN A 96 -30.05 -24.15 18.59
CA ASN A 96 -31.30 -24.28 17.86
C ASN A 96 -31.55 -25.71 17.39
N THR A 97 -30.50 -26.41 16.94
CA THR A 97 -30.59 -27.82 16.57
C THR A 97 -30.99 -28.70 17.76
N LEU A 98 -30.46 -28.41 18.96
CA LEU A 98 -30.84 -29.12 20.19
C LEU A 98 -32.30 -28.88 20.54
N TRP A 99 -32.74 -27.62 20.53
CA TRP A 99 -34.14 -27.26 20.80
C TRP A 99 -35.11 -27.93 19.82
N LEU A 100 -34.76 -27.98 18.54
CA LEU A 100 -35.56 -28.66 17.53
C LEU A 100 -35.65 -30.16 17.79
N LYS A 101 -34.56 -30.83 18.17
CA LYS A 101 -34.58 -32.24 18.56
C LYS A 101 -35.48 -32.50 19.76
N ILE A 102 -35.43 -31.63 20.78
CA ILE A 102 -36.30 -31.72 21.96
C ILE A 102 -37.77 -31.55 21.56
N LEU A 103 -38.08 -30.54 20.76
CA LEU A 103 -39.45 -30.26 20.30
C LEU A 103 -40.01 -31.44 19.49
N VAL A 104 -39.22 -31.98 18.55
CA VAL A 104 -39.60 -33.17 17.79
C VAL A 104 -39.82 -34.37 18.72
N GLY A 105 -38.93 -34.57 19.71
CA GLY A 105 -39.07 -35.63 20.71
C GLY A 105 -40.37 -35.51 21.50
N ILE A 106 -40.71 -34.32 21.98
CA ILE A 106 -41.98 -34.05 22.69
C ILE A 106 -43.17 -34.28 21.78
N ALA A 107 -43.12 -33.83 20.52
CA ALA A 107 -44.21 -34.01 19.57
C ALA A 107 -44.45 -35.51 19.27
N VAL A 108 -43.40 -36.28 19.00
CA VAL A 108 -43.49 -37.73 18.77
C VAL A 108 -43.99 -38.44 20.03
N PHE A 109 -43.49 -38.06 21.21
CA PHE A 109 -43.93 -38.62 22.48
C PHE A 109 -45.43 -38.35 22.72
N GLY A 110 -45.88 -37.12 22.51
CA GLY A 110 -47.29 -36.75 22.59
C GLY A 110 -48.16 -37.57 21.64
N LEU A 111 -47.78 -37.64 20.35
CA LEU A 111 -48.49 -38.48 19.38
C LEU A 111 -48.53 -39.96 19.78
N THR A 112 -47.45 -40.47 20.40
CA THR A 112 -47.39 -41.86 20.89
C THR A 112 -48.35 -42.07 22.06
N LEU A 113 -48.41 -41.16 23.03
CA LEU A 113 -49.33 -41.24 24.16
C LEU A 113 -50.81 -41.22 23.73
N PHE A 114 -51.14 -40.50 22.66
CA PHE A 114 -52.51 -40.42 22.11
C PHE A 114 -52.81 -41.51 21.06
N ASN A 115 -51.89 -42.46 20.81
CA ASN A 115 -52.09 -43.54 19.85
C ASN A 115 -52.88 -44.70 20.49
N PRO A 116 -54.06 -45.10 19.96
CA PRO A 116 -54.91 -46.13 20.59
C PRO A 116 -54.24 -47.47 20.92
N PRO A 117 -53.35 -48.04 20.07
CA PRO A 117 -52.57 -49.23 20.41
C PRO A 117 -51.65 -49.05 21.63
N PHE A 118 -51.03 -47.87 21.78
CA PHE A 118 -50.17 -47.57 22.93
C PHE A 118 -50.99 -47.39 24.21
N VAL A 119 -52.11 -46.67 24.15
CA VAL A 119 -53.03 -46.51 25.29
C VAL A 119 -53.53 -47.87 25.79
N LYS A 120 -53.97 -48.74 24.88
CA LYS A 120 -54.40 -50.12 25.22
C LYS A 120 -53.28 -50.94 25.87
N LEU A 121 -52.04 -50.78 25.42
CA LEU A 121 -50.88 -51.44 26.01
C LEU A 121 -50.65 -50.98 27.45
N VAL A 122 -50.72 -49.67 27.69
CA VAL A 122 -50.57 -49.08 29.03
C VAL A 122 -51.71 -49.53 29.95
N GLU A 123 -52.96 -49.54 29.47
CA GLU A 123 -54.11 -50.08 30.22
C GLU A 123 -53.90 -51.54 30.62
N LEU A 124 -53.38 -52.38 29.72
CA LEU A 124 -53.07 -53.79 30.00
C LEU A 124 -51.99 -53.98 31.07
N ILE A 125 -51.00 -53.09 31.11
CA ILE A 125 -49.92 -53.13 32.11
C ILE A 125 -50.42 -52.60 33.47
N MET A 126 -51.27 -51.58 33.47
CA MET A 126 -51.85 -50.96 34.67
C MET A 126 -53.02 -51.75 35.27
N ALA A 127 -53.71 -52.57 34.47
CA ALA A 127 -54.84 -53.40 34.91
C ALA A 127 -54.41 -54.71 35.60
N LYS A 128 -53.12 -54.90 35.84
CA LYS A 128 -52.53 -56.01 36.57
C LYS A 128 -51.95 -55.52 37.89
#